data_AF-A0A2W6CA74-F1
#
_entry.id   AF-A0A2W6CA74-F1
#
_cell.length_a   1.000
_cell.length_b   1.000
_cell.length_c   1.000
_cell.angle_alpha   90.00
_cell.angle_beta   90.00
_cell.angle_gamma   90.00
#
_symmetry.space_group_name_H-M   'P 1'
#
loop_
_entity.id
_entity.type
_entity.pdbx_description
1 polymer ?
#
loop_
_entity_poly.entity_id
_entity_poly.type
_entity_poly.pdbx_seq_one_letter_code
_entity_poly.pdbx_strand_id
1 'polypeptide(L)'
;MWLTFMDPTRREMFTDWERSARLCAAKLRADSARHLGDPSFDELVQALRKSSPEFCRAWKRHEVERATAGRKELRHPVEGMLVFEHAVLHPDESSEQRLILYSPLPEHGTPAKLARLIEAMPAA
;
A
#
# COMPACT_ATOMS: atom_id res chain seq x y z
N MET A 1 -0.28 0.30 7.03
CA MET A 1 0.48 -0.94 7.29
C MET A 1 -0.37 -1.99 8.01
N TRP A 2 -0.93 -1.69 9.18
CA TRP A 2 -1.76 -2.64 9.94
C TRP A 2 -2.88 -3.30 9.13
N LEU A 3 -3.73 -2.49 8.49
CA LEU A 3 -4.83 -2.98 7.66
C LEU A 3 -4.33 -3.91 6.53
N THR A 4 -3.22 -3.59 5.88
CA THR A 4 -2.66 -4.42 4.80
C THR A 4 -2.32 -5.83 5.27
N PHE A 5 -1.71 -5.98 6.45
CA PHE A 5 -1.25 -7.28 6.95
C PHE A 5 -2.29 -8.04 7.76
N MET A 6 -3.25 -7.35 8.38
CA MET A 6 -4.20 -7.94 9.33
C MET A 6 -5.59 -8.17 8.76
N ASP A 7 -5.94 -7.57 7.62
CA ASP A 7 -7.24 -7.74 6.97
C ASP A 7 -7.13 -8.80 5.85
N PRO A 8 -7.73 -10.00 6.01
CA PRO A 8 -7.67 -11.05 5.00
C PRO A 8 -8.27 -10.62 3.66
N THR A 9 -9.33 -9.80 3.68
CA THR A 9 -10.00 -9.35 2.45
C THR A 9 -9.09 -8.44 1.62
N ARG A 10 -8.23 -7.66 2.28
CA ARG A 10 -7.22 -6.86 1.58
C ARG A 10 -6.15 -7.71 0.93
N ARG A 11 -5.82 -8.87 1.47
CA ARG A 11 -4.84 -9.79 0.87
C ARG A 11 -5.34 -10.27 -0.49
N GLU A 12 -6.61 -10.60 -0.59
CA GLU A 12 -7.26 -11.07 -1.83
C GLU A 12 -7.31 -10.00 -2.93
N MET A 13 -7.23 -8.72 -2.56
CA MET A 13 -7.13 -7.63 -3.53
C MET A 13 -5.76 -7.55 -4.21
N PHE A 14 -4.69 -8.07 -3.60
CA PHE A 14 -3.36 -8.03 -4.21
C PHE A 14 -3.20 -9.19 -5.20
N THR A 15 -2.80 -8.88 -6.43
CA THR A 15 -2.52 -9.88 -7.46
C THR A 15 -1.31 -10.76 -7.12
N ASP A 16 -0.32 -10.15 -6.46
CA ASP A 16 0.84 -10.81 -5.89
C ASP A 16 1.02 -10.32 -4.44
N TRP A 17 0.45 -11.09 -3.50
CA TRP A 17 0.50 -10.79 -2.08
C TRP A 17 1.93 -10.77 -1.54
N GLU A 18 2.77 -11.73 -1.92
CA GLU A 18 4.13 -11.84 -1.39
C GLU A 18 4.99 -10.65 -1.80
N ARG A 19 4.95 -10.26 -3.08
CA ARG A 19 5.63 -9.06 -3.56
C ARG A 19 5.08 -7.80 -2.90
N SER A 20 3.76 -7.70 -2.75
CA SER A 20 3.12 -6.54 -2.13
C SER A 20 3.51 -6.40 -0.65
N ALA A 21 3.51 -7.50 0.09
CA ALA A 21 3.96 -7.55 1.48
C ALA A 21 5.43 -7.12 1.63
N ARG A 22 6.31 -7.60 0.75
CA ARG A 22 7.73 -7.18 0.72
C ARG A 22 7.87 -5.68 0.48
N LEU A 23 7.21 -5.15 -0.56
CA LEU A 23 7.24 -3.73 -0.88
C LEU A 23 6.69 -2.87 0.24
N CYS A 24 5.60 -3.30 0.90
CA CYS A 24 5.07 -2.58 2.06
C CYS A 24 6.08 -2.53 3.21
N ALA A 25 6.74 -3.65 3.54
CA ALA A 25 7.77 -3.68 4.58
C ALA A 25 8.99 -2.81 4.21
N ALA A 26 9.41 -2.82 2.95
CA ALA A 26 10.52 -2.02 2.45
C ALA A 26 10.23 -0.51 2.50
N LYS A 27 9.00 -0.10 2.18
CA LYS A 27 8.53 1.29 2.32
C LYS A 27 8.51 1.75 3.77
N LEU A 28 7.96 0.94 4.68
CA LEU A 28 7.95 1.28 6.11
C LEU A 28 9.38 1.41 6.67
N ARG A 29 10.32 0.60 6.19
CA ARG A 29 11.73 0.77 6.55
C ARG A 29 12.33 2.05 5.98
N ALA A 30 11.98 2.43 4.75
CA ALA A 30 12.44 3.70 4.21
C ALA A 30 11.95 4.89 5.05
N ASP A 31 10.74 4.79 5.60
CA ASP A 31 10.15 5.79 6.49
C ASP A 31 10.85 5.79 7.88
N SER A 32 11.40 4.66 8.35
CA SER A 32 12.02 4.55 9.68
C SER A 32 13.18 5.53 9.91
N ALA A 33 13.86 5.97 8.86
CA ALA A 33 14.94 6.95 8.98
C ALA A 33 14.47 8.30 9.56
N ARG A 34 13.20 8.67 9.35
CA ARG A 34 12.59 9.89 9.91
C ARG A 34 12.13 9.74 11.35
N HIS A 35 12.00 8.51 11.83
CA HIS A 35 11.50 8.16 13.17
C HIS A 35 12.59 7.54 14.05
N LEU A 36 13.87 7.83 13.78
CA LEU A 36 14.97 7.34 14.60
C LEU A 36 14.83 7.87 16.04
N GLY A 37 14.78 6.94 17.01
CA GLY A 37 14.61 7.27 18.42
C GLY A 37 13.18 7.53 18.86
N ASP A 38 12.19 7.33 17.99
CA ASP A 38 10.76 7.37 18.34
C ASP A 38 10.29 5.99 18.85
N PRO A 39 9.99 5.83 20.16
CA PRO A 39 9.56 4.56 20.72
C PRO A 39 8.26 4.03 20.10
N SER A 40 7.38 4.92 19.63
CA SER A 40 6.09 4.53 19.05
C SER A 40 6.26 3.79 17.71
N PHE A 41 7.28 4.17 16.93
CA PHE A 41 7.62 3.50 15.68
C PHE A 41 8.14 2.08 15.95
N ASP A 42 9.02 1.93 16.95
CA ASP A 42 9.55 0.62 17.34
C ASP A 42 8.45 -0.29 17.88
N GLU A 43 7.54 0.22 18.71
CA GLU A 43 6.38 -0.52 19.19
C GLU A 43 5.49 -1.01 18.05
N LEU A 44 5.21 -0.14 17.06
CA LEU A 44 4.45 -0.50 15.86
C LEU A 44 5.11 -1.64 15.08
N VAL A 45 6.42 -1.54 14.83
CA VAL A 45 7.17 -2.58 14.12
C VAL A 45 7.14 -3.89 14.89
N GLN A 46 7.32 -3.86 16.22
CA GLN A 46 7.26 -5.06 17.05
C GLN A 46 5.86 -5.68 17.05
N ALA A 47 4.81 -4.88 17.14
CA ALA A 47 3.44 -5.35 17.05
C ALA A 47 3.19 -6.04 15.70
N LEU A 48 3.57 -5.42 14.58
CA LEU A 48 3.43 -6.01 13.24
C LEU A 48 4.22 -7.32 13.09
N ARG A 49 5.44 -7.41 13.63
CA ARG A 49 6.26 -8.63 13.60
C ARG A 49 5.64 -9.77 14.40
N LYS A 50 5.00 -9.48 15.53
CA LYS A 50 4.31 -10.48 16.35
C LYS A 50 3.01 -10.94 15.70
N SER A 51 2.27 -10.03 15.08
CA SER A 51 0.93 -10.29 14.55
C SER A 51 0.90 -10.88 13.14
N SER A 52 1.95 -10.71 12.33
CA SER A 52 2.01 -11.28 10.96
C SER A 52 3.35 -11.99 10.69
N PRO A 53 3.33 -13.32 10.52
CA PRO A 53 4.51 -14.08 10.05
C PRO A 53 5.03 -13.61 8.70
N GLU A 54 4.14 -13.21 7.79
CA GLU A 54 4.48 -12.66 6.47
C GLU A 54 5.23 -11.33 6.61
N PHE A 55 4.74 -10.42 7.44
CA PHE A 55 5.46 -9.17 7.74
C PHE A 55 6.82 -9.47 8.37
N CYS A 56 6.90 -10.40 9.33
CA CYS A 56 8.16 -10.76 9.97
C CYS A 56 9.19 -11.28 8.95
N ARG A 57 8.77 -12.13 8.00
CA ARG A 57 9.64 -12.61 6.92
C ARG A 57 10.08 -11.47 6.00
N ALA A 58 9.16 -10.63 5.56
CA ALA A 58 9.46 -9.47 4.71
C ALA A 58 10.39 -8.47 5.41
N TRP A 59 10.14 -8.17 6.68
CA TRP A 59 10.95 -7.26 7.48
C TRP A 59 12.39 -7.78 7.64
N LYS A 60 12.60 -9.08 7.86
CA LYS A 60 13.95 -9.67 7.96
C LYS A 60 14.81 -9.53 6.70
N ARG A 61 14.22 -9.17 5.55
CA ARG A 61 14.98 -8.98 4.29
C ARG A 61 15.75 -7.67 4.26
N HIS A 62 15.49 -6.74 5.18
CA HIS A 62 16.15 -5.43 5.26
C HIS A 62 16.08 -4.59 3.97
N GLU A 63 15.14 -4.90 3.07
CA GLU A 63 14.88 -4.12 1.87
C GLU A 63 14.40 -2.71 2.25
N VAL A 64 14.82 -1.72 1.47
CA VAL A 64 14.46 -0.30 1.60
C VAL A 64 13.97 0.17 0.24
N GLU A 65 12.75 0.69 0.18
CA GLU A 65 12.14 1.12 -1.07
C GLU A 65 11.49 2.49 -0.89
N ARG A 66 12.04 3.52 -1.53
CA ARG A 66 11.42 4.85 -1.62
C ARG A 66 10.66 4.96 -2.94
N ALA A 67 9.55 4.25 -3.06
CA ALA A 67 8.74 4.34 -4.27
C ALA A 67 7.99 5.68 -4.30
N THR A 68 8.45 6.60 -5.14
CA THR A 68 7.77 7.87 -5.46
C THR A 68 6.74 7.72 -6.57
N ALA A 69 6.79 6.63 -7.34
CA ALA A 69 5.81 6.27 -8.34
C ALA A 69 5.82 4.75 -8.58
N GLY A 70 4.86 4.26 -9.34
CA GLY A 70 4.90 2.90 -9.86
C GLY A 70 3.58 2.42 -10.39
N ARG A 71 3.48 1.12 -10.59
CA ARG A 71 2.29 0.46 -11.10
C ARG A 71 1.57 -0.30 -9.98
N LYS A 72 0.25 -0.24 -9.98
CA LYS A 72 -0.61 -0.90 -9.01
C LYS A 72 -1.65 -1.75 -9.73
N GLU A 73 -1.61 -3.04 -9.48
CA GLU A 73 -2.62 -3.98 -9.95
C GLU A 73 -3.41 -4.45 -8.74
N LEU A 74 -4.74 -4.47 -8.88
CA LEU A 74 -5.63 -4.88 -7.81
C LEU A 74 -6.82 -5.65 -8.35
N ARG A 75 -7.26 -6.65 -7.58
CA ARG A 75 -8.46 -7.44 -7.86
C ARG A 75 -9.61 -6.86 -7.05
N HIS A 76 -10.45 -6.08 -7.69
CA HIS A 76 -11.70 -5.60 -7.12
C HIS A 76 -12.71 -6.76 -7.03
N PRO A 77 -13.46 -6.91 -5.92
CA PRO A 77 -14.37 -8.05 -5.72
C PRO A 77 -15.49 -8.13 -6.77
N VAL A 78 -15.96 -6.98 -7.29
CA VAL A 78 -17.03 -6.91 -8.30
C VAL A 78 -16.47 -6.76 -9.73
N GLU A 79 -15.72 -5.68 -10.00
CA GLU A 79 -15.19 -5.37 -11.35
C GLU A 79 -13.94 -6.17 -11.77
N GLY A 80 -13.43 -7.05 -10.91
CA GLY A 80 -12.24 -7.86 -11.19
C GLY A 80 -10.97 -7.04 -11.27
N MET A 81 -10.10 -7.34 -12.23
CA MET A 81 -8.80 -6.67 -12.36
C MET A 81 -8.95 -5.17 -12.68
N LEU A 82 -8.26 -4.35 -11.91
CA LEU A 82 -8.06 -2.92 -12.12
C LEU A 82 -6.57 -2.59 -12.06
N VAL A 83 -6.12 -1.71 -12.94
CA VAL A 83 -4.71 -1.37 -13.14
C VAL A 83 -4.53 0.13 -13.14
N PHE A 84 -3.58 0.59 -12.34
CA PHE A 84 -3.27 2.00 -12.15
C PHE A 84 -1.77 2.24 -12.28
N GLU A 85 -1.42 3.41 -12.77
CA GLU A 85 -0.17 4.05 -12.38
C GLU A 85 -0.42 4.87 -11.11
N HIS A 86 0.61 5.00 -10.27
CA HIS A 86 0.54 5.83 -9.08
C HIS A 86 1.76 6.72 -8.93
N ALA A 87 1.54 7.88 -8.32
CA ALA A 87 2.58 8.81 -7.91
C ALA A 87 2.36 9.20 -6.44
N VAL A 88 3.44 9.35 -5.70
CA VAL A 88 3.48 9.78 -4.29
C VAL A 88 4.10 11.16 -4.22
N LEU A 89 3.28 12.14 -3.84
CA LEU A 89 3.66 13.53 -3.69
C LEU A 89 3.78 13.86 -2.20
N HIS A 90 4.86 14.53 -1.82
CA HIS A 90 5.09 14.99 -0.45
C HIS A 90 4.99 16.52 -0.44
N PRO A 91 4.10 17.12 0.37
CA PRO A 91 4.07 18.57 0.56
C PRO A 91 5.35 19.04 1.25
N ASP A 92 5.89 20.19 0.84
CA ASP A 92 7.14 20.73 1.38
C ASP A 92 7.02 21.14 2.87
N GLU A 93 5.83 21.53 3.32
CA GLU A 93 5.60 22.08 4.68
C GLU A 93 5.16 21.03 5.73
N SER A 94 4.99 19.75 5.36
CA SER A 94 4.66 18.68 6.32
C SER A 94 5.28 17.34 5.93
N SER A 95 6.33 16.93 6.65
CA SER A 95 7.07 15.69 6.39
C SER A 95 6.26 14.40 6.58
N GLU A 96 5.12 14.50 7.28
CA GLU A 96 4.28 13.37 7.69
C GLU A 96 3.10 13.12 6.74
N GLN A 97 2.80 14.07 5.86
CA GLN A 97 1.70 13.96 4.90
C GLN A 97 2.21 13.53 3.53
N ARG A 98 1.39 12.76 2.83
CA ARG A 98 1.61 12.42 1.43
C ARG A 98 0.29 12.31 0.69
N LEU A 99 0.28 12.76 -0.55
CA LEU A 99 -0.79 12.52 -1.50
C LEU A 99 -0.37 11.38 -2.41
N ILE A 100 -1.21 10.35 -2.54
CA ILE A 100 -1.00 9.27 -3.51
C ILE A 100 -2.05 9.39 -4.59
N LEU A 101 -1.63 9.75 -5.79
CA LEU A 101 -2.48 9.78 -6.97
C LEU A 101 -2.49 8.40 -7.62
N TYR A 102 -3.67 7.89 -7.96
CA TYR A 102 -3.83 6.68 -8.77
C TYR A 102 -4.55 7.07 -10.06
N SER A 103 -3.86 6.93 -11.20
CA SER A 103 -4.44 7.18 -12.52
C SER A 103 -4.78 5.85 -13.17
N PRO A 104 -6.05 5.63 -13.62
CA PRO A 104 -6.44 4.36 -14.21
C PRO A 104 -5.78 4.17 -15.59
N LEU A 105 -5.19 3.00 -15.81
CA LEU A 105 -4.61 2.63 -17.11
C LEU A 105 -5.67 1.92 -17.98
N PRO A 106 -5.66 2.07 -19.32
CA PRO A 106 -6.70 1.48 -20.20
C PRO A 106 -6.90 -0.03 -20.09
N GLU A 107 -5.88 -0.73 -19.58
CA GLU A 107 -5.85 -2.17 -19.39
C GLU A 107 -7.03 -2.69 -18.56
N HIS A 108 -7.53 -3.87 -18.94
CA HIS A 108 -8.72 -4.49 -18.35
C HIS A 108 -9.97 -3.59 -18.35
N GLY A 109 -10.00 -2.50 -19.13
CA GLY A 109 -11.07 -1.52 -19.11
C GLY A 109 -11.15 -0.71 -17.81
N THR A 110 -10.03 -0.55 -17.09
CA THR A 110 -10.00 0.07 -15.76
C THR A 110 -10.70 1.44 -15.69
N PRO A 111 -10.54 2.38 -16.65
CA PRO A 111 -11.20 3.69 -16.55
C PRO A 111 -12.74 3.57 -16.52
N ALA A 112 -13.31 2.75 -17.39
CA ALA A 112 -14.76 2.54 -17.46
C ALA A 112 -15.28 1.78 -16.23
N LYS A 113 -14.52 0.81 -15.72
CA LYS A 113 -14.84 0.10 -14.48
C LYS A 113 -14.82 1.03 -13.28
N LEU A 114 -13.81 1.89 -13.18
CA LEU A 114 -13.67 2.86 -12.11
C LEU A 114 -14.84 3.86 -12.12
N ALA A 115 -15.24 4.36 -13.29
CA ALA A 115 -16.39 5.25 -13.41
C ALA A 115 -17.67 4.62 -12.84
N ARG A 116 -17.97 3.36 -13.20
CA ARG A 116 -19.11 2.63 -12.63
C ARG A 116 -19.02 2.46 -11.12
N LEU A 117 -17.83 2.18 -10.58
CA LEU A 117 -17.63 2.07 -9.14
C LEU A 117 -17.91 3.39 -8.42
N ILE A 118 -17.45 4.51 -8.98
CA ILE A 118 -17.70 5.85 -8.43
C ILE A 118 -19.20 6.17 -8.45
N GLU A 119 -19.88 5.88 -9.56
CA GLU A 119 -21.34 6.07 -9.69
C GLU A 119 -22.13 5.20 -8.72
N ALA A 120 -21.64 3.99 -8.42
CA ALA A 120 -22.27 3.06 -7.49
C ALA A 120 -21.98 3.36 -6.01
N MET A 121 -21.07 4.30 -5.69
CA MET A 121 -20.82 4.70 -4.31
C MET A 121 -22.02 5.48 -3.76
N PRO A 122 -22.56 5.12 -2.58
CA PRO A 122 -23.60 5.90 -1.95
C PRO A 122 -23.07 7.32 -1.66
N ALA A 123 -23.91 8.33 -1.88
CA ALA A 123 -23.58 9.69 -1.49
C ALA A 123 -23.28 9.74 0.02
N ALA A 124 -22.13 10.32 0.37
CA ALA A 124 -21.64 10.43 1.74
C ALA A 124 -22.47 11.40 2.60
#